data_AF-A0A1S4AMI0-F1
#
_entry.id   AF-A0A1S4AMI0-F1
#
_cell.length_a   1.000
_cell.length_b   1.000
_cell.length_c   1.000
_cell.angle_alpha   90.00
_cell.angle_beta   90.00
_cell.angle_gamma   90.00
#
_symmetry.space_group_name_H-M   'P 1'
#
loop_
_entity.id
_entity.type
_entity.pdbx_description
1 polymer ?
#
loop_
_entity_poly.entity_id
_entity_poly.type
_entity_poly.pdbx_seq_one_letter_code
_entity_poly.pdbx_strand_id
1 'polypeptide(L)'
;MECIAKGDAAELNQVGSMVENVVEIEKKAGSAIEVYEATIRASAEVIKLPETCFIQKFQTRWSCAICQVTNSSEQNLQAHLRGKRHRAEAKLWCNFCSLRCSGEIDMIAHLKGRKHLAKLQESFAAANTGAS
;
A
#
# COMPACT_ATOMS: atom_id res chain seq x y z
N MET A 1 -46.80 -51.92 -10.74
CA MET A 1 -47.10 -51.08 -9.56
C MET A 1 -45.93 -51.21 -8.60
N GLU A 2 -45.28 -50.20 -8.05
CA GLU A 2 -45.51 -48.75 -7.92
C GLU A 2 -44.15 -48.14 -7.51
N CYS A 3 -43.72 -47.07 -8.18
CA CYS A 3 -43.63 -45.71 -7.66
C CYS A 3 -42.36 -45.43 -6.82
N ILE A 4 -41.42 -44.81 -7.52
CA ILE A 4 -40.16 -44.23 -7.04
C ILE A 4 -40.47 -43.08 -6.07
N ALA A 5 -39.80 -43.08 -4.91
CA ALA A 5 -39.87 -42.01 -3.94
C ALA A 5 -39.31 -40.70 -4.54
N LYS A 6 -40.16 -39.67 -4.48
CA LYS A 6 -39.86 -38.29 -4.88
C LYS A 6 -38.87 -37.68 -3.88
N GLY A 7 -37.74 -37.22 -4.38
CA GLY A 7 -36.91 -36.20 -3.73
C GLY A 7 -36.92 -34.97 -4.62
N ASP A 8 -37.48 -33.88 -4.10
CA ASP A 8 -37.62 -32.60 -4.78
C ASP A 8 -36.23 -32.01 -5.09
N ALA A 9 -35.89 -31.96 -6.38
CA ALA A 9 -34.73 -31.24 -6.91
C ALA A 9 -35.23 -29.86 -7.39
N ALA A 10 -35.16 -28.86 -6.52
CA ALA A 10 -35.43 -27.48 -6.87
C ALA A 10 -34.22 -26.85 -7.61
N GLU A 11 -34.50 -26.49 -8.85
CA GLU A 11 -33.99 -25.34 -9.60
C GLU A 11 -32.47 -25.22 -9.85
N LEU A 12 -32.09 -25.67 -11.06
CA LEU A 12 -31.24 -24.87 -11.94
C LEU A 12 -31.92 -23.51 -12.19
N ASN A 13 -31.24 -22.41 -11.88
CA ASN A 13 -31.18 -21.16 -12.67
C ASN A 13 -30.46 -20.07 -11.85
N GLN A 14 -29.60 -19.30 -12.52
CA GLN A 14 -29.17 -17.95 -12.14
C GLN A 14 -27.84 -17.79 -11.40
N VAL A 15 -26.77 -18.33 -11.99
CA VAL A 15 -25.43 -17.74 -11.84
C VAL A 15 -25.36 -16.44 -12.67
N GLY A 16 -26.01 -15.41 -12.15
CA GLY A 16 -26.04 -14.05 -12.72
C GLY A 16 -26.10 -12.94 -11.66
N SER A 17 -26.12 -13.26 -10.37
CA SER A 17 -26.40 -12.31 -9.28
C SER A 17 -25.16 -11.78 -8.53
N MET A 18 -23.93 -12.25 -8.83
CA MET A 18 -22.72 -11.77 -8.13
C MET A 18 -21.91 -10.71 -8.88
N VAL A 19 -22.38 -10.24 -10.03
CA VAL A 19 -21.73 -9.10 -10.72
C VAL A 19 -22.38 -7.75 -10.35
N GLU A 20 -23.55 -7.75 -9.72
CA GLU A 20 -24.24 -6.50 -9.34
C GLU A 20 -23.79 -5.90 -8.00
N ASN A 21 -23.01 -6.62 -7.19
CA ASN A 21 -22.48 -6.09 -5.91
C ASN A 21 -21.15 -5.34 -6.04
N VAL A 22 -20.48 -5.35 -7.20
CA VAL A 22 -19.24 -4.59 -7.40
C VAL A 22 -19.51 -3.11 -7.63
N VAL A 23 -20.68 -2.76 -8.19
CA VAL A 23 -21.06 -1.36 -8.47
C VAL A 23 -21.50 -0.60 -7.20
N GLU A 24 -21.97 -1.28 -6.15
CA GLU A 24 -22.38 -0.61 -4.91
C GLU A 24 -21.22 -0.25 -3.97
N ILE A 25 -20.06 -0.93 -4.06
CA ILE A 25 -18.90 -0.60 -3.23
C ILE A 25 -18.25 0.73 -3.70
N GLU A 26 -18.28 1.02 -5.00
CA GLU A 26 -17.74 2.27 -5.57
C GLU A 26 -18.54 3.51 -5.14
N LYS A 27 -19.85 3.38 -4.88
CA LYS A 27 -20.69 4.49 -4.42
C LYS A 27 -20.40 4.93 -2.98
N LYS A 28 -19.89 4.03 -2.11
CA LYS A 28 -19.49 4.39 -0.74
C LYS A 28 -18.08 4.99 -0.64
N ALA A 29 -17.19 4.68 -1.58
CA ALA A 29 -15.86 5.27 -1.62
C ALA A 29 -15.85 6.73 -2.13
N GLY A 30 -16.82 7.10 -2.98
CA GLY A 30 -17.01 8.48 -3.45
C GLY A 30 -17.40 9.48 -2.34
N SER A 31 -18.12 9.03 -1.31
CA SER A 31 -18.58 9.89 -0.19
C SER A 31 -17.45 10.29 0.77
N ALA A 32 -16.42 9.46 0.96
CA ALA A 32 -15.34 9.76 1.91
C ALA A 32 -14.35 10.81 1.39
N ILE A 33 -14.26 10.97 0.07
CA ILE A 33 -13.42 11.97 -0.60
C ILE A 33 -14.05 13.37 -0.46
N GLU A 34 -15.38 13.47 -0.52
CA GLU A 34 -16.13 14.73 -0.34
C GLU A 34 -15.99 15.31 1.08
N VAL A 35 -15.84 14.46 2.10
CA VAL A 35 -15.65 14.90 3.50
C VAL A 35 -14.28 15.60 3.68
N TYR A 36 -13.26 15.10 2.98
CA TYR A 36 -11.91 15.70 3.05
C TYR A 36 -11.87 17.07 2.34
N GLU A 37 -12.56 17.20 1.21
CA GLU A 37 -12.65 18.45 0.44
C GLU A 37 -13.50 19.54 1.14
N ALA A 38 -14.57 19.17 1.86
CA ALA A 38 -15.39 20.11 2.61
C ALA A 38 -14.62 20.75 3.79
N THR A 39 -13.70 20.01 4.40
CA THR A 39 -12.90 20.47 5.54
C THR A 39 -11.84 21.51 5.12
N ILE A 40 -11.32 21.39 3.90
CA ILE A 40 -10.43 22.38 3.28
C ILE A 40 -11.21 23.69 2.98
N ARG A 41 -12.49 23.61 2.62
CA ARG A 41 -13.32 24.78 2.28
C ARG A 41 -13.70 25.65 3.48
N ALA A 42 -13.77 25.09 4.69
CA ALA A 42 -14.24 25.82 5.87
C ALA A 42 -13.17 26.70 6.55
N SER A 43 -11.89 26.61 6.17
CA SER A 43 -10.79 27.32 6.86
C SER A 43 -10.00 28.30 5.98
N ALA A 44 -10.46 28.57 4.75
CA ALA A 44 -9.81 29.51 3.85
C ALA A 44 -10.24 30.97 4.09
N GLU A 45 -9.96 31.50 5.27
CA GLU A 45 -9.74 32.94 5.41
C GLU A 45 -8.24 33.21 5.59
N VAL A 46 -7.72 34.07 4.71
CA VAL A 46 -6.39 34.70 4.73
C VAL A 46 -5.24 33.90 4.10
N ILE A 47 -5.23 33.80 2.76
CA ILE A 47 -4.08 34.25 1.95
C ILE A 47 -4.63 34.87 0.64
N LYS A 48 -4.63 36.20 0.53
CA LYS A 48 -4.87 36.90 -0.75
C LYS A 48 -3.65 36.68 -1.64
N LEU A 49 -3.73 35.81 -2.65
CA LEU A 49 -2.74 35.73 -3.72
C LEU A 49 -3.41 35.73 -5.10
N PRO A 50 -2.77 36.35 -6.11
CA PRO A 50 -3.33 36.62 -7.43
C PRO A 50 -3.48 35.34 -8.25
N GLU A 51 -4.39 35.40 -9.21
CA GLU A 51 -4.69 34.36 -10.18
C GLU A 51 -3.44 33.96 -10.99
N THR A 52 -2.68 32.99 -10.49
CA THR A 52 -1.79 32.19 -11.32
C THR A 52 -1.97 30.72 -11.02
N CYS A 53 -2.34 30.01 -12.08
CA CYS A 53 -2.51 28.58 -12.21
C CYS A 53 -1.30 27.80 -11.63
N PHE A 54 -1.45 27.24 -10.44
CA PHE A 54 -0.45 26.29 -9.91
C PHE A 54 -1.12 25.23 -9.04
N ILE A 55 -1.77 24.26 -9.70
CA ILE A 55 -1.72 22.90 -9.17
C ILE A 55 -0.26 22.49 -9.33
N GLN A 56 0.56 22.80 -8.33
CA GLN A 56 1.94 22.34 -8.31
C GLN A 56 1.88 20.82 -8.31
N LYS A 57 2.19 20.21 -9.46
CA LYS A 57 2.51 18.79 -9.54
C LYS A 57 3.56 18.55 -8.46
N PHE A 58 3.14 17.90 -7.38
CA PHE A 58 4.06 17.34 -6.42
C PHE A 58 4.80 16.23 -7.17
N GLN A 59 5.89 16.60 -7.85
CA GLN A 59 6.73 15.67 -8.59
C GLN A 59 7.40 14.77 -7.57
N THR A 60 6.73 13.69 -7.18
CA THR A 60 7.34 12.60 -6.44
C THR A 60 8.52 12.11 -7.27
N ARG A 61 9.74 12.27 -6.75
CA ARG A 61 10.92 11.70 -7.39
C ARG A 61 10.70 10.20 -7.51
N TRP A 62 10.80 9.66 -8.72
CA TRP A 62 10.75 8.22 -8.98
C TRP A 62 12.04 7.54 -8.55
N SER A 63 12.33 7.56 -7.25
CA SER A 63 13.58 7.09 -6.66
C SER A 63 13.45 5.77 -5.91
N CYS A 64 14.48 4.93 -5.97
CA CYS A 64 14.57 3.70 -5.18
C CYS A 64 15.47 3.93 -3.96
N ALA A 65 14.96 3.72 -2.74
CA ALA A 65 15.75 3.88 -1.52
C ALA A 65 16.89 2.85 -1.38
N ILE A 66 16.68 1.63 -1.88
CA ILE A 66 17.66 0.53 -1.79
C ILE A 66 18.84 0.79 -2.74
N CYS A 67 18.53 1.15 -3.99
CA CYS A 67 19.53 1.36 -5.03
C CYS A 67 20.00 2.82 -5.13
N GLN A 68 19.34 3.75 -4.44
CA GLN A 68 19.58 5.19 -4.48
C GLN A 68 19.60 5.79 -5.90
N VAL A 69 18.85 5.18 -6.82
CA VAL A 69 18.70 5.67 -8.20
C VAL A 69 17.42 6.47 -8.34
N THR A 70 17.48 7.56 -9.09
CA THR A 70 16.30 8.33 -9.51
C THR A 70 15.99 8.00 -10.95
N ASN A 71 14.71 7.82 -11.27
CA ASN A 71 14.21 7.54 -12.60
C ASN A 71 13.43 8.72 -13.15
N SER A 72 13.31 8.78 -14.47
CA SER A 72 12.58 9.83 -15.19
C SER A 72 11.07 9.64 -15.21
N SER A 73 10.57 8.46 -14.86
CA SER A 73 9.14 8.14 -14.84
C SER A 73 8.82 7.02 -13.86
N GLU A 74 7.53 6.91 -13.52
CA GLU A 74 6.98 5.82 -12.72
C GLU A 74 7.26 4.47 -13.35
N GLN A 75 7.01 4.36 -14.66
CA GLN A 75 7.16 3.11 -15.39
C GLN A 75 8.61 2.63 -15.34
N ASN A 76 9.57 3.55 -15.39
CA ASN A 76 10.99 3.25 -15.28
C ASN A 76 11.35 2.76 -13.87
N LEU A 77 10.84 3.40 -12.81
CA LEU A 77 11.03 2.92 -11.45
C LEU A 77 10.39 1.53 -11.26
N GLN A 78 9.18 1.32 -11.78
CA GLN A 78 8.48 0.04 -11.71
C GLN A 78 9.25 -1.08 -12.42
N ALA A 79 9.78 -0.80 -13.62
CA ALA A 79 10.65 -1.73 -14.33
C ALA A 79 11.94 -2.00 -13.54
N HIS A 80 12.55 -0.97 -12.95
CA HIS A 80 13.73 -1.09 -12.09
C HIS A 80 13.48 -2.03 -10.90
N LEU A 81 12.36 -1.86 -10.17
CA LEU A 81 12.01 -2.68 -9.01
C LEU A 81 11.80 -4.16 -9.37
N ARG A 82 11.33 -4.44 -10.60
CA ARG A 82 11.19 -5.82 -11.11
C ARG A 82 12.50 -6.43 -11.59
N GLY A 83 13.55 -5.63 -11.80
CA GLY A 83 14.83 -6.07 -12.33
C GLY A 83 15.60 -7.02 -11.40
N LYS A 84 16.35 -7.97 -11.99
CA LYS A 84 17.15 -8.96 -11.25
C LYS A 84 18.13 -8.33 -10.25
N ARG A 85 18.79 -7.23 -10.65
CA ARG A 85 19.75 -6.51 -9.80
C ARG A 85 19.09 -5.92 -8.56
N HIS A 86 17.95 -5.25 -8.72
CA HIS A 86 17.22 -4.68 -7.58
C HIS A 86 16.79 -5.79 -6.62
N ARG A 87 16.24 -6.90 -7.13
CA ARG A 87 15.82 -8.04 -6.30
C ARG A 87 16.98 -8.66 -5.51
N ALA A 88 18.18 -8.74 -6.10
CA ALA A 88 19.36 -9.24 -5.40
C ALA A 88 19.78 -8.31 -4.26
N GLU A 89 19.83 -6.99 -4.52
CA GLU A 89 20.14 -5.98 -3.50
C GLU A 89 19.09 -5.92 -2.39
N ALA A 90 17.80 -6.03 -2.75
CA ALA A 90 16.70 -5.98 -1.80
C ALA A 90 16.71 -7.15 -0.80
N LYS A 91 17.21 -8.32 -1.19
CA LYS A 91 17.38 -9.47 -0.27
C LYS A 91 18.43 -9.22 0.82
N LEU A 92 19.39 -8.34 0.54
CA LEU A 92 20.48 -8.00 1.45
C LEU A 92 20.27 -6.65 2.14
N TRP A 93 19.05 -6.10 2.06
CA TRP A 93 18.69 -4.82 2.67
C TRP A 93 17.74 -5.01 3.86
N CYS A 94 18.07 -4.42 5.00
CA CYS A 94 17.21 -4.39 6.18
C CYS A 94 16.53 -3.02 6.30
N ASN A 95 15.20 -2.97 6.22
CA ASN A 95 14.44 -1.71 6.29
C ASN A 95 14.54 -1.04 7.67
N PHE A 96 14.44 -1.81 8.77
CA PHE A 96 14.49 -1.25 10.13
C PHE A 96 15.83 -0.63 10.48
N CYS A 97 16.92 -1.22 9.96
CA CYS A 97 18.27 -0.74 10.19
C CYS A 97 18.77 0.18 9.07
N SER A 98 18.07 0.24 7.93
CA SER A 98 18.52 0.91 6.70
C SER A 98 19.95 0.54 6.34
N LEU A 99 20.25 -0.77 6.41
CA LEU A 99 21.61 -1.32 6.28
C LEU A 99 21.63 -2.44 5.24
N ARG A 100 22.66 -2.40 4.39
CA ARG A 100 23.00 -3.46 3.45
C ARG A 100 23.96 -4.46 4.10
N CYS A 101 23.68 -5.74 3.98
CA CYS A 101 24.56 -6.83 4.38
C CYS A 101 25.38 -7.34 3.16
N SER A 102 26.53 -7.96 3.42
CA SER A 102 27.42 -8.45 2.35
C SER A 102 26.95 -9.76 1.74
N GLY A 103 26.15 -10.54 2.47
CA GLY A 103 25.60 -11.80 2.00
C GLY A 103 24.41 -12.29 2.82
N GLU A 104 23.84 -13.41 2.39
CA GLU A 104 22.66 -14.00 3.00
C GLU A 104 22.91 -14.47 4.45
N ILE A 105 24.09 -15.07 4.70
CA ILE A 105 24.49 -15.50 6.04
C ILE A 105 24.55 -14.29 6.99
N ASP A 106 25.18 -13.20 6.55
CA ASP A 106 25.28 -11.97 7.34
C ASP A 106 23.90 -11.36 7.58
N MET A 107 23.01 -11.39 6.59
CA MET A 107 21.65 -10.90 6.75
C MET A 107 20.87 -11.74 7.77
N ILE A 108 20.97 -13.07 7.72
CA ILE A 108 20.32 -13.96 8.70
C ILE A 108 20.86 -13.69 10.12
N ALA A 109 22.19 -13.56 10.26
CA ALA A 109 22.82 -13.23 11.53
C ALA A 109 22.39 -11.84 12.03
N HIS A 110 22.33 -10.86 11.14
CA HIS A 110 21.85 -9.50 11.43
C HIS A 110 20.43 -9.50 11.98
N LEU A 111 19.50 -10.17 11.30
CA LEU A 111 18.08 -10.24 11.69
C LEU A 111 17.87 -10.92 13.04
N LYS A 112 18.72 -11.91 13.39
CA LYS A 112 18.71 -12.58 14.70
C LYS A 112 19.52 -11.83 15.76
N GLY A 113 20.22 -10.77 15.39
CA GLY A 113 21.15 -10.07 16.25
C GLY A 113 20.46 -9.20 17.29
N ARG A 114 21.02 -9.16 18.51
CA ARG A 114 20.49 -8.36 19.63
C ARG A 114 20.24 -6.89 19.27
N LYS A 115 21.11 -6.28 18.45
CA LYS A 115 20.96 -4.88 18.00
C LYS A 115 19.72 -4.67 17.13
N HIS A 116 19.45 -5.58 16.19
CA HIS A 116 18.27 -5.50 15.34
C HIS A 116 16.99 -5.68 16.17
N LEU A 117 16.99 -6.69 17.04
CA LEU A 117 15.84 -6.99 17.91
C LEU A 117 15.52 -5.85 18.90
N ALA A 118 16.53 -5.22 19.51
CA ALA A 118 16.31 -4.06 20.38
C ALA A 118 15.64 -2.90 19.64
N LYS A 119 16.10 -2.59 18.42
CA LYS A 119 15.52 -1.54 17.59
C LYS A 119 14.07 -1.83 17.19
N LEU A 120 13.74 -3.11 16.93
CA LEU A 120 12.36 -3.53 16.71
C LEU A 120 11.51 -3.29 17.96
N GLN A 121 11.95 -3.75 19.12
CA GLN A 121 11.23 -3.58 20.39
C GLN A 121 10.95 -2.10 20.70
N GLU A 122 11.94 -1.23 20.53
CA GLU A 122 11.78 0.22 20.67
C GLU A 122 10.73 0.78 19.70
N SER A 123 10.74 0.36 18.44
CA SER A 123 9.77 0.82 17.44
C SER A 123 8.33 0.38 17.74
N PHE A 124 8.14 -0.82 18.29
CA PHE A 124 6.82 -1.32 18.70
C PHE A 124 6.36 -0.69 20.02
N ALA A 125 7.27 -0.44 20.96
CA ALA A 125 6.96 0.24 22.21
C ALA A 125 6.48 1.68 21.97
N ALA A 126 7.14 2.42 21.07
CA ALA A 126 6.74 3.79 20.71
C ALA A 126 5.34 3.88 20.10
N ALA A 127 4.87 2.84 19.41
CA ALA A 127 3.54 2.80 18.81
C ALA A 127 2.41 2.60 19.83
N ASN A 128 2.71 1.99 20.98
CA ASN A 128 1.70 1.59 21.97
C ASN A 128 1.53 2.61 23.12
N THR A 129 2.42 3.60 23.25
CA THR A 129 2.36 4.63 24.30
C THR A 129 1.43 5.81 23.99
N GLY A 130 0.73 5.79 22.85
CA GLY A 130 -0.22 6.84 22.44
C GLY A 130 -1.69 6.54 22.77
N ALA A 131 -1.98 5.42 23.42
CA ALA A 131 -3.34 5.02 23.83
C ALA A 131 -3.43 5.00 25.36
N SER A 132 -3.74 6.15 25.96
CA SER A 132 -4.17 6.28 27.36
C SER A 132 -5.07 7.49 27.49
#